data_AF-A0A962DKE8-F1
#
_entry.id   AF-A0A962DKE8-F1
#
_cell.length_a   1.000
_cell.length_b   1.000
_cell.length_c   1.000
_cell.angle_alpha   90.00
_cell.angle_beta   90.00
_cell.angle_gamma   90.00
#
_symmetry.space_group_name_H-M   'P 1'
#
loop_
_entity.id
_entity.type
_entity.pdbx_description
1 polymer ?
#
loop_
_entity_poly.entity_id
_entity_poly.type
_entity_poly.pdbx_seq_one_letter_code
_entity_poly.pdbx_strand_id
1 'polypeptide(L)' 'HLHGMWSDLEDEAGAFKVRKHTINIKAGQKLSYRVAADAFGRWAYHCHLALHMAGIFRVVIVDRDGADAGGHGGHHHG' A
#
# COMPACT_ATOMS: atom_id res chain seq x y z
N HIS A 1 -8.75 2.69 0.06
CA HIS A 1 -9.15 1.43 -0.59
C HIS A 1 -8.03 1.02 -1.52
N LEU A 2 -7.50 -0.17 -1.31
CA LEU A 2 -6.44 -0.75 -2.13
C LEU A 2 -7.03 -1.90 -2.93
N HIS A 3 -6.83 -1.87 -4.24
CA HIS A 3 -7.24 -2.94 -5.14
C HIS A 3 -6.21 -4.08 -5.14
N GLY A 4 -6.65 -5.30 -5.46
CA GLY A 4 -5.79 -6.46 -5.68
C GLY A 4 -5.13 -7.08 -4.45
N MET A 5 -5.10 -6.38 -3.32
CA MET A 5 -4.44 -6.79 -2.09
C MET A 5 -5.29 -6.47 -0.86
N TRP A 6 -4.88 -7.03 0.28
CA TRP A 6 -5.51 -6.80 1.58
C TRP A 6 -4.64 -5.94 2.50
N SER A 7 -5.30 -5.13 3.33
CA SER A 7 -4.69 -4.38 4.43
C SER A 7 -4.94 -5.10 5.75
N ASP A 8 -3.86 -5.48 6.43
CA ASP A 8 -3.87 -6.04 7.78
C ASP A 8 -3.66 -4.93 8.80
N LEU A 9 -4.70 -4.62 9.57
CA LEU A 9 -4.56 -3.72 10.70
C LEU A 9 -3.99 -4.48 11.88
N GLU A 10 -2.94 -3.92 12.47
CA GLU A 10 -2.24 -4.46 13.63
C GLU A 10 -2.36 -3.49 14.80
N ASP A 11 -2.17 -3.97 16.03
CA ASP A 11 -1.97 -3.10 17.18
C ASP A 11 -0.53 -2.59 17.27
N GLU A 12 -0.23 -1.84 18.33
CA GLU A 12 1.10 -1.26 18.54
C GLU A 12 2.20 -2.33 18.75
N ALA A 13 1.82 -3.55 19.15
CA ALA A 13 2.72 -4.69 19.30
C ALA A 13 2.83 -5.53 18.01
N GLY A 14 2.17 -5.12 16.92
CA GLY A 14 2.14 -5.86 15.66
C GLY A 14 1.15 -7.04 15.65
N ALA A 15 0.29 -7.17 16.67
CA ALA A 15 -0.69 -8.25 16.70
C ALA A 15 -1.84 -7.95 15.73
N PHE A 16 -2.18 -8.94 14.91
CA PHE A 16 -3.25 -8.84 13.94
C PHE A 16 -4.61 -8.52 14.60
N LYS A 17 -5.33 -7.55 14.05
CA LYS A 17 -6.68 -7.17 14.49
C LYS A 17 -7.73 -7.52 13.46
N VAL A 18 -7.56 -7.04 12.22
CA VAL A 18 -8.55 -7.23 11.15
C VAL A 18 -7.91 -7.07 9.78
N ARG A 19 -8.43 -7.82 8.81
CA ARG A 19 -8.07 -7.73 7.39
C ARG A 19 -9.19 -7.06 6.60
N LYS A 20 -8.88 -6.01 5.83
CA LYS A 20 -9.85 -5.31 4.96
C LYS A 20 -9.19 -4.80 3.69
N HIS A 21 -9.93 -4.70 2.58
CA HIS A 21 -9.48 -4.03 1.35
C HIS A 21 -9.79 -2.51 1.38
N THR A 22 -10.63 -2.07 2.33
CA THR A 22 -10.95 -0.66 2.59
C THR A 22 -10.85 -0.37 4.07
N ILE A 23 -10.06 0.64 4.42
CA ILE A 23 -9.87 1.12 5.79
C ILE A 23 -10.51 2.50 5.92
N ASN A 24 -11.34 2.68 6.95
CA ASN A 24 -11.89 3.97 7.33
C ASN A 24 -10.91 4.68 8.28
N ILE A 25 -10.63 5.96 8.02
CA ILE A 25 -9.81 6.81 8.89
C ILE A 25 -10.56 8.11 9.18
N LYS A 26 -10.53 8.57 10.43
CA LYS A 26 -11.14 9.86 10.81
C LYS A 26 -10.22 11.02 10.38
N ALA A 27 -10.79 12.20 10.20
CA ALA A 27 -10.01 13.40 9.93
C ALA A 27 -8.98 13.67 11.05
N GLY A 28 -7.77 14.10 10.68
CA GLY A 28 -6.68 14.40 11.61
C GLY A 28 -6.02 13.17 12.28
N GLN A 29 -6.42 11.95 11.92
CA GLN A 29 -5.80 10.73 12.44
C GLN A 29 -4.71 10.21 11.50
N LYS A 30 -3.78 9.44 12.08
CA LYS A 30 -2.80 8.63 11.36
C LYS A 30 -3.03 7.16 11.72
N LEU A 31 -2.94 6.28 10.74
CA LEU A 31 -3.08 4.84 10.92
C LEU A 31 -2.12 4.14 9.96
N SER A 32 -1.48 3.06 10.42
CA SER A 32 -0.68 2.15 9.61
C SER A 32 -1.40 0.81 9.48
N TYR A 33 -1.14 0.10 8.39
CA TYR A 33 -1.56 -1.27 8.17
C TYR A 33 -0.48 -1.98 7.36
N ARG A 34 -0.35 -3.30 7.51
CA ARG A 34 0.56 -4.13 6.72
C ARG A 34 -0.14 -4.59 5.43
N VAL A 35 0.63 -4.72 4.36
CA VAL A 35 0.19 -5.29 3.08
C VAL A 35 1.18 -6.38 2.69
N ALA A 36 0.68 -7.55 2.31
CA ALA A 36 1.48 -8.54 1.60
C ALA A 36 1.52 -8.14 0.12
N ALA A 37 2.71 -7.88 -0.42
CA ALA A 37 2.90 -7.51 -1.82
C ALA A 37 3.01 -8.77 -2.70
N ASP A 38 1.97 -9.61 -2.68
CA ASP A 38 1.93 -10.92 -3.34
C ASP A 38 1.14 -10.94 -4.66
N ALA A 39 0.47 -9.83 -4.99
CA ALA A 39 -0.28 -9.67 -6.24
C ALA A 39 0.48 -8.75 -7.21
N PHE A 40 1.19 -9.34 -8.19
CA PHE A 40 1.91 -8.58 -9.23
C PHE A 40 0.95 -7.74 -10.09
N GLY A 41 1.40 -6.54 -10.46
CA GLY A 41 0.64 -5.63 -11.35
C GLY A 41 0.56 -4.20 -10.84
N ARG A 42 -0.40 -3.45 -11.40
CA ARG A 42 -0.66 -2.04 -11.08
C ARG A 42 -2.03 -1.92 -10.44
N TRP A 43 -2.06 -1.48 -9.18
CA TRP A 43 -3.25 -1.47 -8.35
C TRP A 43 -3.66 -0.06 -7.97
N ALA A 44 -4.92 0.27 -8.19
CA ALA A 44 -5.46 1.55 -7.76
C ALA A 44 -5.47 1.63 -6.23
N TYR A 45 -5.03 2.77 -5.72
CA TYR A 45 -5.09 3.10 -4.30
C TYR A 45 -5.65 4.50 -4.11
N HIS A 46 -6.84 4.57 -3.53
CA HIS A 46 -7.59 5.82 -3.47
C HIS A 46 -8.59 5.86 -2.32
N CYS A 47 -9.08 7.06 -2.03
CA CYS A 47 -10.23 7.24 -1.16
C CYS A 47 -11.49 6.73 -1.88
N HIS A 48 -12.38 6.05 -1.15
CA HIS A 48 -13.64 5.54 -1.72
C HIS A 48 -14.81 6.53 -1.61
N LEU A 49 -14.51 7.80 -1.32
CA LEU A 49 -15.50 8.87 -1.21
C LEU A 49 -15.44 9.71 -2.50
N ALA A 50 -16.58 9.86 -3.19
CA ALA A 50 -16.64 10.41 -4.55
C ALA A 50 -15.95 11.80 -4.67
N LEU A 51 -16.15 12.69 -3.70
CA LEU A 51 -15.51 14.02 -3.68
C LEU A 51 -13.97 13.93 -3.67
N HIS A 52 -13.41 12.93 -2.99
CA HIS A 52 -11.96 12.79 -2.84
C HIS A 52 -11.32 12.06 -4.03
N MET A 53 -12.09 11.29 -4.81
CA MET A 53 -11.57 10.59 -6.00
C MET A 53 -11.09 11.55 -7.09
N ALA A 54 -11.63 12.77 -7.14
CA ALA A 54 -11.24 13.78 -8.13
C ALA A 54 -9.80 14.30 -7.98
N GLY A 55 -9.12 14.03 -6.86
CA GLY A 55 -7.73 14.49 -6.64
C GLY A 55 -6.84 13.56 -5.81
N ILE A 56 -7.40 12.60 -5.08
CA ILE A 56 -6.66 11.67 -4.21
C ILE A 56 -6.70 10.27 -4.82
N PHE A 57 -5.78 10.05 -5.75
CA PHE A 57 -5.56 8.78 -6.42
C PHE A 57 -4.06 8.47 -6.51
N ARG A 58 -3.72 7.21 -6.31
CA ARG A 58 -2.37 6.65 -6.41
C ARG A 58 -2.43 5.30 -7.11
N VAL A 59 -1.29 4.86 -7.64
CA VAL A 59 -1.09 3.52 -8.17
C VAL A 59 0.02 2.85 -7.36
N VAL A 60 -0.25 1.66 -6.86
CA VAL A 60 0.76 0.77 -6.26
C VAL A 60 1.22 -0.20 -7.33
N ILE A 61 2.53 -0.31 -7.51
CA ILE A 61 3.14 -1.24 -8.46
C ILE A 61 3.80 -2.34 -7.65
N VAL A 62 3.42 -3.59 -7.93
CA VAL A 62 4.06 -4.77 -7.38
C VAL A 62 4.77 -5.47 -8.53
N ASP A 63 6.10 -5.48 -8.48
CA ASP A 63 6.96 -6.08 -9.48
C ASP A 63 7.99 -7.01 -8.82
N ARG A 64 8.59 -7.89 -9.62
CA ARG A 64 9.62 -8.83 -9.17
C ARG A 64 10.92 -8.12 -8.81
N ASP A 65 11.25 -7.04 -9.51
CA ASP A 65 12.50 -6.28 -9.36
C ASP A 65 12.49 -5.32 -8.14
N GLY A 66 11.32 -5.15 -7.49
CA GLY A 66 11.17 -4.30 -6.31
C GLY A 66 11.78 -4.89 -5.03
N ALA A 67 12.10 -6.19 -5.02
CA ALA A 67 12.77 -6.85 -3.90
C ALA A 67 14.28 -6.53 -3.85
N ASP A 68 14.84 -6.12 -4.99
CA ASP A 68 16.28 -5.92 -5.25
C ASP A 68 16.68 -4.43 -5.25
N ALA A 69 15.71 -3.52 -5.32
CA ALA A 69 15.92 -2.07 -5.22
C ALA A 69 16.41 -1.57 -3.84
N GLY A 70 16.55 -2.45 -2.84
CA GLY A 70 17.21 -2.16 -1.56
C GLY A 70 18.74 -2.15 -1.60
N GLY A 71 19.36 -2.55 -2.73
CA GLY A 71 20.81 -2.54 -2.92
C GLY A 71 21.29 -1.27 -3.62
N HIS A 72 21.53 -0.19 -2.87
CA HIS A 72 22.41 0.88 -3.37
C HIS A 72 23.83 0.33 -3.50
N GLY A 73 24.33 0.20 -4.75
CA GLY A 73 25.72 -0.16 -5.01
C GLY A 73 26.11 -0.11 -6.49
N GLY A 74 26.59 1.06 -6.94
CA GLY A 74 27.65 1.14 -7.95
C GLY A 74 27.22 1.31 -9.42
N HIS A 75 27.63 2.45 -10.00
CA HIS A 75 27.92 2.60 -11.41
C HIS A 75 28.69 1.40 -11.97
N HIS A 76 28.47 1.02 -13.24
CA HIS A 76 29.56 0.91 -14.22
C HIS A 76 29.00 0.79 -15.65
N HIS A 77 29.66 1.52 -16.56
CA HIS A 77 29.46 1.50 -18.00
C HIS A 77 29.73 0.12 -18.64
N GLY A 78 29.02 -0.14 -19.73
CA GLY A 78 29.28 -1.21 -20.71
C GLY A 78 28.31 -1.08 -21.87
#